data_AF-A0AAP6CZV3-F1
#
_entry.id   AF-A0AAP6CZV3-F1
#
_cell.length_a   1.000
_cell.length_b   1.000
_cell.length_c   1.000
_cell.angle_alpha   90.00
_cell.angle_beta   90.00
_cell.angle_gamma   90.00
#
_symmetry.space_group_name_H-M   'P 1'
#
loop_
_entity.id
_entity.type
_entity.pdbx_description
1 polymer ?
#
loop_
_entity_poly.entity_id
_entity_poly.type
_entity_poly.pdbx_seq_one_letter_code
_entity_poly.pdbx_strand_id
1 'polypeptide(L)'
;MLNWIRSGAPWIWLTGGAVSISLLSVLGLLLLIGWKGLTYFWPAPLYQWNVTSLTPVQGEVLHENTILIGQIYERSFVPRSYLPVDAVKKLDEDEDFATRLNIKIANRELYPADFISVLQMQLDEPTTPKEWAVIERSSGGYFFGKLV
;
A
#
# COMPACT_ATOMS: atom_id res chain seq x y z
N MET A 1 -38.23 -29.03 33.15
CA MET A 1 -37.59 -27.81 32.61
C MET A 1 -37.43 -26.70 33.66
N LEU A 2 -38.45 -26.38 34.46
CA LEU A 2 -38.36 -25.34 35.51
C LEU A 2 -37.29 -25.58 36.61
N ASN A 3 -36.96 -26.83 36.92
CA ASN A 3 -35.97 -27.15 37.96
C ASN A 3 -34.55 -26.68 37.60
N TRP A 4 -34.20 -26.70 36.32
CA TRP A 4 -32.90 -26.20 35.85
C TRP A 4 -32.81 -24.69 36.03
N ILE A 5 -33.87 -23.95 35.71
CA ILE A 5 -33.92 -22.49 35.88
C ILE A 5 -33.89 -22.10 37.36
N ARG A 6 -34.60 -22.83 38.22
CA ARG A 6 -34.56 -22.63 39.68
C ARG A 6 -33.23 -23.02 40.33
N SER A 7 -32.44 -23.90 39.72
CA SER A 7 -31.16 -24.36 40.26
C SER A 7 -30.03 -23.33 40.20
N GLY A 8 -30.23 -22.19 39.51
CA GLY A 8 -29.19 -21.19 39.30
C GLY A 8 -28.16 -21.56 38.22
N ALA A 9 -28.11 -22.82 37.80
CA ALA A 9 -27.21 -23.32 36.78
C ALA A 9 -27.22 -22.51 35.45
N PRO A 10 -28.35 -22.04 34.89
CA PRO A 10 -28.33 -21.26 33.66
C PRO A 10 -27.52 -19.96 33.80
N TRP A 11 -27.57 -19.32 34.96
CA TRP A 11 -26.83 -18.07 35.21
C TRP A 11 -25.33 -18.32 35.26
N ILE A 12 -24.89 -19.47 35.78
CA ILE A 12 -23.49 -19.89 35.80
C ILE A 12 -22.96 -20.16 34.38
N TRP A 13 -23.77 -20.82 33.55
CA TRP A 13 -23.42 -21.05 32.14
C TRP A 13 -23.40 -19.74 31.34
N LEU A 14 -24.32 -18.82 31.63
CA LEU A 14 -24.39 -17.52 30.97
C LEU A 14 -23.18 -16.64 31.31
N THR A 15 -22.74 -16.61 32.58
CA THR A 15 -21.54 -15.86 32.97
C THR A 15 -20.26 -16.52 32.42
N GLY A 16 -20.14 -17.85 32.48
CA GLY A 16 -19.02 -18.58 31.88
C GLY A 16 -18.93 -18.38 30.36
N GLY A 17 -20.07 -18.41 29.67
CA GLY A 17 -20.17 -18.10 28.25
C GLY A 17 -19.79 -16.65 27.93
N ALA A 18 -20.31 -15.69 28.71
CA ALA A 18 -19.99 -14.27 28.53
C ALA A 18 -18.49 -13.98 28.74
N VAL A 19 -17.86 -14.57 29.75
CA VAL A 19 -16.41 -14.43 30.00
C VAL A 19 -15.60 -15.04 28.87
N SER A 20 -16.00 -16.21 28.37
CA SER A 20 -15.31 -16.88 27.25
C SER A 20 -15.39 -16.06 25.96
N ILE A 21 -16.56 -15.49 25.64
CA ILE A 21 -16.75 -14.61 24.48
C ILE A 21 -15.92 -13.34 24.62
N SER A 22 -15.88 -12.74 25.81
CA SER A 22 -15.05 -11.56 26.10
C SER A 22 -13.57 -11.86 25.86
N LEU A 23 -13.07 -12.99 26.38
CA LEU A 23 -11.68 -13.41 26.19
C LEU A 23 -11.34 -13.64 24.71
N LEU A 24 -12.21 -14.33 23.97
CA LEU A 24 -12.04 -14.53 22.53
C LEU A 24 -12.05 -13.21 21.76
N SER A 25 -12.91 -12.26 22.16
CA SER A 25 -13.00 -10.94 21.53
C SER A 25 -11.72 -10.14 21.73
N VAL A 26 -11.15 -10.16 22.94
CA VAL A 26 -9.88 -9.50 23.25
C VAL A 26 -8.73 -10.13 22.46
N LEU A 27 -8.64 -11.46 22.45
CA LEU A 27 -7.60 -12.17 21.67
C LEU A 27 -7.73 -11.89 20.17
N GLY A 28 -8.96 -11.91 19.63
CA GLY A 28 -9.23 -11.58 18.24
C GLY A 28 -8.82 -10.15 17.90
N LEU A 29 -9.11 -9.18 18.78
CA LEU A 29 -8.69 -7.80 18.61
C LEU A 29 -7.17 -7.65 18.64
N LEU A 30 -6.48 -8.29 19.59
CA LEU A 30 -5.01 -8.27 19.67
C LEU A 30 -4.38 -8.87 18.40
N LEU A 31 -4.91 -9.98 17.90
CA LEU A 31 -4.44 -10.61 16.67
C LEU A 31 -4.67 -9.71 15.44
N LEU A 32 -5.84 -9.07 15.35
CA LEU A 32 -6.16 -8.13 14.27
C LEU A 32 -5.19 -6.93 14.26
N ILE A 33 -4.95 -6.32 15.43
CA ILE A 33 -4.00 -5.21 15.58
C ILE A 33 -2.59 -5.67 15.22
N GLY A 34 -2.16 -6.83 15.74
CA GLY A 34 -0.86 -7.41 15.44
C GLY A 34 -0.65 -7.64 13.95
N TRP A 35 -1.63 -8.23 13.27
CA TRP A 35 -1.57 -8.49 11.82
C TRP A 35 -1.46 -7.18 11.00
N LYS A 36 -2.25 -6.18 11.36
CA LYS A 36 -2.22 -4.87 10.70
C LYS A 36 -0.90 -4.13 10.95
N GLY A 37 -0.32 -4.25 12.14
CA GLY A 37 0.96 -3.65 12.49
C GLY A 37 2.16 -4.33 11.85
N LEU A 38 2.23 -5.67 11.87
CA LEU A 38 3.38 -6.44 11.35
C LEU A 38 3.63 -6.20 9.86
N THR A 39 2.58 -5.91 9.10
CA THR A 39 2.70 -5.61 7.67
C THR A 39 3.58 -4.39 7.40
N TYR A 40 3.60 -3.38 8.29
CA TYR A 40 4.47 -2.20 8.15
C TYR A 40 5.96 -2.50 8.37
N PHE A 41 6.28 -3.54 9.14
CA PHE A 41 7.65 -3.96 9.38
C PHE A 41 8.19 -4.90 8.30
N TRP A 42 7.32 -5.42 7.43
CA TRP A 42 7.74 -6.33 6.38
C TRP A 42 8.34 -5.57 5.20
N PRO A 43 9.52 -5.97 4.67
CA PRO A 43 10.16 -5.26 3.58
C PRO A 43 9.28 -5.29 2.33
N ALA A 44 8.93 -4.12 1.84
CA ALA A 44 8.19 -3.98 0.59
C ALA A 44 9.12 -4.30 -0.61
N PRO A 45 8.62 -5.03 -1.62
CA PRO A 45 9.40 -5.30 -2.82
C PRO A 45 9.74 -4.00 -3.54
N LEU A 46 10.97 -3.92 -4.03
CA LEU A 46 11.41 -2.84 -4.89
C LEU A 46 11.03 -3.16 -6.34
N TYR A 47 10.49 -2.17 -7.03
CA TYR A 47 10.10 -2.28 -8.42
C TYR A 47 10.85 -1.23 -9.25
N GLN A 48 11.04 -1.59 -10.51
CA GLN A 48 11.64 -0.75 -11.53
C GLN A 48 10.66 -0.63 -12.69
N TRP A 49 10.41 0.60 -13.11
CA TRP A 49 9.56 0.96 -14.26
C TRP A 49 10.35 1.83 -15.22
N ASN A 50 9.96 1.79 -16.49
CA ASN A 50 10.30 2.84 -17.44
C ASN A 50 9.12 3.80 -17.53
N VAL A 51 9.42 5.09 -17.53
CA VAL A 51 8.42 6.15 -17.64
C VAL A 51 8.11 6.41 -19.11
N THR A 52 6.90 6.06 -19.54
CA THR A 52 6.48 6.14 -20.94
C THR A 52 5.90 7.50 -21.29
N SER A 53 5.22 8.17 -20.35
CA SER A 53 4.64 9.51 -20.57
C SER A 53 4.38 10.22 -19.26
N LEU A 54 4.73 11.51 -19.18
CA LEU A 54 4.50 12.31 -17.97
C LEU A 54 3.49 13.43 -18.20
N THR A 55 2.75 13.78 -17.16
CA THR A 55 2.02 15.06 -17.09
C THR A 55 3.02 16.18 -16.75
N PRO A 56 2.81 17.44 -17.18
CA PRO A 56 3.74 18.55 -16.89
C PRO A 56 4.15 18.68 -15.42
N VAL A 57 3.21 18.46 -14.49
CA VAL A 57 3.44 18.48 -13.04
C VAL A 57 4.43 17.39 -12.59
N GLN A 58 4.41 16.23 -13.25
CA GLN A 58 5.31 15.11 -12.94
C GLN A 58 6.67 15.29 -13.62
N GLY A 59 6.72 16.03 -14.74
CA GLY A 59 7.92 16.38 -15.51
C GLY A 59 8.95 17.23 -14.76
N GLU A 60 8.54 17.88 -13.66
CA GLU A 60 9.45 18.65 -12.80
C GLU A 60 10.31 17.75 -11.90
N VAL A 61 9.84 16.53 -11.60
CA VAL A 61 10.48 15.58 -10.67
C VAL A 61 11.01 14.35 -11.40
N LEU A 62 10.35 13.93 -12.48
CA LEU A 62 10.77 12.82 -13.34
C LEU A 62 10.96 13.32 -14.76
N HIS A 63 11.88 12.68 -15.49
CA HIS A 63 12.02 12.89 -16.92
C HIS A 63 11.42 11.72 -17.70
N GLU A 64 10.92 12.00 -18.90
CA GLU A 64 10.47 10.94 -19.81
C GLU A 64 11.63 10.02 -20.17
N ASN A 65 11.33 8.74 -20.42
CA ASN A 65 12.32 7.70 -20.72
C ASN A 65 13.39 7.51 -19.62
N THR A 66 13.04 7.86 -18.37
CA THR A 66 13.88 7.58 -17.19
C THR A 66 13.39 6.34 -16.48
N ILE A 67 14.33 5.66 -15.82
CA ILE A 67 14.05 4.52 -14.96
C ILE A 67 13.54 5.03 -13.61
N LEU A 68 12.29 4.71 -13.27
CA LEU A 68 11.71 4.97 -11.97
C LEU A 68 11.90 3.74 -11.08
N ILE A 69 12.41 3.95 -9.87
CA ILE A 69 12.64 2.88 -8.90
C ILE A 69 11.97 3.24 -7.59
N GLY A 70 11.17 2.33 -7.07
CA GLY A 70 10.45 2.58 -5.85
C GLY A 70 9.64 1.41 -5.34
N GLN A 71 9.01 1.63 -4.20
CA GLN A 71 8.11 0.68 -3.56
C GLN A 71 6.68 1.16 -3.74
N ILE A 72 5.77 0.27 -4.11
CA ILE A 72 4.35 0.63 -4.21
C ILE A 72 3.81 0.78 -2.79
N TYR A 73 3.47 2.01 -2.42
CA TYR A 73 2.89 2.31 -1.11
C TYR A 73 1.37 2.14 -1.12
N GLU A 74 0.72 2.62 -2.18
CA GLU A 74 -0.72 2.58 -2.30
C GLU A 74 -1.17 2.44 -3.76
N ARG A 75 -2.31 1.77 -3.96
CA ARG A 75 -3.04 1.74 -5.23
C ARG A 75 -4.42 2.33 -4.99
N SER A 76 -4.76 3.35 -5.77
CA SER A 76 -6.06 4.02 -5.72
C SER A 76 -6.71 4.00 -7.10
N PHE A 77 -8.04 4.06 -7.14
CA PHE A 77 -8.79 4.09 -8.38
C PHE A 77 -9.29 5.51 -8.64
N VAL A 78 -9.02 6.02 -9.84
CA VAL A 78 -9.43 7.36 -10.26
C VAL A 78 -10.50 7.19 -11.33
N PRO A 79 -11.74 7.69 -11.10
CA PRO A 79 -12.79 7.61 -12.11
C PRO A 79 -12.40 8.36 -13.38
N ARG A 80 -12.82 7.84 -14.54
CA ARG A 80 -12.55 8.42 -15.87
C ARG A 80 -12.93 9.89 -15.97
N SER A 81 -13.98 10.32 -15.26
CA SER A 81 -14.45 11.72 -15.22
C SER A 81 -13.46 12.72 -14.60
N TYR A 82 -12.53 12.25 -13.76
CA TYR A 82 -11.51 13.10 -13.12
C TYR A 82 -10.16 13.06 -13.85
N LEU A 83 -10.03 12.27 -14.92
CA LEU A 83 -8.79 12.13 -15.65
C LEU A 83 -8.63 13.26 -16.69
N PRO A 84 -7.39 13.76 -16.90
CA PRO A 84 -7.09 14.63 -18.02
C PRO A 84 -7.43 13.97 -19.36
N VAL A 85 -7.84 14.77 -20.36
CA VAL A 85 -8.26 14.28 -21.69
C VAL A 85 -7.23 13.36 -22.33
N ASP A 86 -5.93 13.64 -22.16
CA ASP A 86 -4.87 12.83 -22.75
C ASP A 86 -4.65 11.49 -22.03
N ALA A 87 -4.94 11.43 -20.72
CA ALA A 87 -4.94 10.17 -19.98
C ALA A 87 -6.17 9.33 -20.37
N VAL A 88 -7.33 9.94 -20.57
CA VAL A 88 -8.57 9.25 -20.98
C VAL A 88 -8.40 8.52 -22.32
N LYS A 89 -7.62 9.06 -23.27
CA LYS A 89 -7.36 8.42 -24.58
C LYS A 89 -6.57 7.11 -24.49
N LYS A 90 -5.80 6.92 -23.42
CA LYS A 90 -5.00 5.71 -23.20
C LYS A 90 -5.75 4.65 -22.38
N LEU A 91 -6.95 4.98 -21.90
CA LEU A 91 -7.81 4.07 -21.17
C LEU A 91 -8.81 3.45 -22.17
N ASP A 92 -8.98 2.14 -22.13
CA ASP A 92 -9.92 1.44 -23.00
C ASP A 92 -11.35 2.00 -22.82
N GLU A 93 -12.19 1.87 -23.85
CA GLU A 93 -13.56 2.41 -23.81
C GLU A 93 -14.42 1.77 -22.71
N ASP A 94 -14.11 0.52 -22.36
CA ASP A 94 -14.82 -0.26 -21.34
C ASP A 94 -14.30 -0.03 -19.90
N GLU A 95 -13.22 0.74 -19.72
CA GLU A 95 -12.64 1.00 -18.40
C GLU A 95 -13.15 2.32 -17.78
N ASP A 96 -13.91 2.19 -16.69
CA ASP A 96 -14.47 3.33 -15.93
C ASP A 96 -13.47 3.99 -14.96
N PHE A 97 -12.39 3.28 -14.62
CA PHE A 97 -11.42 3.71 -13.61
C PHE A 97 -9.99 3.47 -14.09
N ALA A 98 -9.12 4.48 -13.92
CA ALA A 98 -7.68 4.29 -14.04
C ALA A 98 -7.06 3.95 -12.68
N THR A 99 -6.07 3.06 -12.69
CA THR A 99 -5.29 2.76 -11.49
C THR A 99 -4.20 3.82 -11.29
N ARG A 100 -4.18 4.45 -10.13
CA ARG A 100 -3.14 5.38 -9.68
C ARG A 100 -2.26 4.73 -8.62
N LEU A 101 -0.96 4.75 -8.89
CA LEU A 101 0.07 4.24 -8.01
C LEU A 101 0.67 5.40 -7.23
N ASN A 102 0.70 5.26 -5.90
CA ASN A 102 1.52 6.10 -5.04
C ASN A 102 2.80 5.32 -4.73
N ILE A 103 3.91 5.77 -5.32
CA ILE A 103 5.18 5.07 -5.28
C ILE A 103 6.10 5.82 -4.33
N LYS A 104 6.61 5.11 -3.32
CA LYS A 104 7.65 5.61 -2.43
C LYS A 104 8.98 5.59 -3.16
N ILE A 105 9.56 6.76 -3.33
CA ILE A 105 10.89 6.97 -3.90
C ILE A 105 11.89 7.30 -2.79
N ALA A 106 13.17 7.25 -3.11
CA ALA A 106 14.28 7.43 -2.17
C ALA A 106 15.24 8.49 -2.71
N ASN A 107 16.37 8.70 -2.03
CA ASN A 107 17.45 9.58 -2.50
C ASN A 107 16.97 11.03 -2.57
N ARG A 108 16.63 11.61 -1.42
CA ARG A 108 16.05 12.95 -1.32
C ARG A 108 16.94 14.06 -1.90
N GLU A 109 18.23 13.77 -2.07
CA GLU A 109 19.21 14.63 -2.74
C GLU A 109 18.94 14.76 -4.24
N LEU A 110 18.28 13.76 -4.84
CA LEU A 110 17.87 13.74 -6.25
C LEU A 110 16.40 14.13 -6.42
N TYR A 111 15.54 13.66 -5.50
CA TYR A 111 14.11 13.88 -5.57
C TYR A 111 13.62 14.58 -4.30
N PRO A 112 13.05 15.80 -4.37
CA PRO A 112 12.66 16.55 -3.17
C PRO A 112 11.50 15.91 -2.38
N ALA A 113 10.73 15.02 -3.00
CA ALA A 113 9.59 14.32 -2.40
C ALA A 113 9.91 12.84 -2.16
N ASP A 114 9.34 12.26 -1.09
CA ASP A 114 9.47 10.82 -0.79
C ASP A 114 8.45 9.96 -1.55
N PHE A 115 7.45 10.58 -2.17
CA PHE A 115 6.37 9.90 -2.86
C PHE A 115 6.07 10.57 -4.18
N ILE A 116 5.74 9.77 -5.18
CA ILE A 116 5.25 10.23 -6.47
C ILE A 116 3.99 9.49 -6.87
N SER A 117 3.02 10.26 -7.35
CA SER A 117 1.73 9.75 -7.80
C SER A 117 1.69 9.73 -9.32
N VAL A 118 1.54 8.53 -9.88
CA VAL A 118 1.49 8.29 -11.33
C VAL A 118 0.38 7.31 -11.66
N LEU A 119 -0.23 7.45 -12.84
CA LEU A 119 -1.17 6.46 -13.33
C LEU A 119 -0.41 5.24 -13.83
N GLN A 120 -0.93 4.05 -13.59
CA GLN A 120 -0.28 2.80 -14.01
C GLN A 120 -0.04 2.78 -15.53
N MET A 121 -0.97 3.32 -16.32
CA MET A 121 -0.87 3.49 -17.78
C MET A 121 0.22 4.45 -18.26
N GLN A 122 0.88 5.19 -17.36
CA GLN A 122 2.01 6.06 -17.66
C GLN A 122 3.36 5.35 -17.50
N LEU A 123 3.34 4.12 -16.97
CA LEU A 123 4.51 3.29 -16.72
C LEU A 123 4.40 2.00 -17.54
N ASP A 124 5.53 1.46 -17.94
CA ASP A 124 5.60 0.12 -18.51
C ASP A 124 5.38 -0.95 -17.42
N GLU A 125 5.39 -2.23 -17.80
CA GLU A 125 5.28 -3.31 -16.82
C GLU A 125 6.45 -3.29 -15.80
N PRO A 126 6.16 -3.39 -14.49
CA PRO A 126 7.19 -3.41 -13.46
C PRO A 126 8.09 -4.63 -13.55
N THR A 127 9.38 -4.42 -13.33
CA THR A 127 10.35 -5.50 -13.05
C THR A 127 10.83 -5.42 -11.59
N THR A 128 11.25 -6.54 -11.00
CA THR A 128 11.82 -6.57 -9.64
C THR A 128 13.34 -6.74 -9.75
N PRO A 129 14.13 -5.67 -9.51
CA PRO A 129 15.55 -5.73 -9.77
C PRO A 129 16.30 -6.40 -8.60
N LYS A 130 17.18 -7.37 -8.89
CA LYS A 130 17.83 -8.22 -7.87
C LYS A 130 19.04 -7.59 -7.17
N GLU A 131 19.70 -6.64 -7.82
CA GLU A 131 20.99 -6.09 -7.38
C GLU A 131 20.85 -4.73 -6.66
N TRP A 132 19.65 -4.43 -6.14
CA TRP A 132 19.38 -3.18 -5.43
C TRP A 132 19.39 -3.39 -3.92
N ALA A 133 20.10 -2.51 -3.23
CA ALA A 133 20.05 -2.35 -1.80
C ALA A 133 19.04 -1.26 -1.43
N VAL A 134 18.26 -1.53 -0.39
CA VAL A 134 17.38 -0.57 0.27
C VAL A 134 17.94 -0.28 1.65
N ILE A 135 18.35 0.97 1.89
CA ILE A 135 18.98 1.39 3.14
C ILE A 135 18.20 2.55 3.74
N GLU A 136 17.81 2.44 5.00
CA GLU A 136 17.23 3.56 5.75
C GLU A 136 18.35 4.33 6.45
N ARG A 137 18.42 5.64 6.20
CA ARG A 137 19.44 6.54 6.76
C ARG A 137 18.85 7.35 7.90
N SER A 138 19.70 7.74 8.86
CA SER A 138 19.31 8.60 9.99
C SER A 138 18.88 10.02 9.58
N SER A 139 19.34 10.47 8.41
CA SER A 139 18.94 11.74 7.78
C SER A 139 18.67 11.51 6.30
N GLY A 140 17.67 12.20 5.76
CA GLY A 140 17.29 12.08 4.34
C GLY A 140 16.56 10.78 3.96
N GLY A 141 16.10 10.00 4.94
CA GLY A 141 15.23 8.84 4.72
C GLY A 141 15.87 7.68 3.96
N TYR A 142 15.10 7.07 3.06
CA TYR A 142 15.52 5.89 2.30
C TYR A 142 16.58 6.24 1.24
N PHE A 143 17.46 5.28 0.98
CA PHE A 143 18.40 5.26 -0.12
C PHE A 143 18.24 3.96 -0.89
N PHE A 144 18.01 4.09 -2.20
CA PHE A 144 18.01 2.97 -3.15
C PHE A 144 19.26 3.09 -4.02
N GLY A 145 20.03 2.02 -4.12
CA GLY A 145 21.23 1.99 -4.95
C GLY A 145 21.72 0.58 -5.22
N LYS A 146 22.64 0.44 -6.18
CA LYS A 146 23.34 -0.81 -6.47
C LYS A 146 24.68 -0.84 -5.74
N LEU A 147 25.11 -2.03 -5.35
CA LEU A 147 26.51 -2.26 -4.98
C LEU A 147 27.34 -2.32 -6.27
N VAL A 148 28.38 -1.48 -6.36
CA VAL A 148 29.35 -1.45 -7.46
C VAL A 148 30.67 -2.03 -6.96
#